data_AF-A0A182PPV2-F1
#
_entry.id   AF-A0A182PPV2-F1
#
_cell.length_a   1.000
_cell.length_b   1.000
_cell.length_c   1.000
_cell.angle_alpha   90.00
_cell.angle_beta   90.00
_cell.angle_gamma   90.00
#
_symmetry.space_group_name_H-M   'P 1'
#
loop_
_entity.id
_entity.type
_entity.pdbx_description
1 polymer ?
#
loop_
_entity_poly.entity_id
_entity_poly.type
_entity_poly.pdbx_seq_one_letter_code
_entity_poly.pdbx_strand_id
1 'polypeptide(L)'
;MKAYLERAKEYESCMETARLEYKLGKRHLANMMGADVETFSQQDIDQAVQYLFPSGLYDPAARPTMKPPEEFIPRKKGAEFDETGRPFHPLFYTGRPNFFQLLFDIVENVNKLNALEDGSEWLPKELLEKKIVETISDIEYDNFISAMTRLENHPLSERAKDFIYEYRKPLISKLENDTIPAPQHDADGRQYVTIYECLRKTARGDVTVKFPGTGKIEVNGQDLRS
;
A
#
# COMPACT_ATOMS: atom_id res chain seq x y z
N MET A 1 -24.98 -35.19 1.34
CA MET A 1 -23.94 -35.19 2.39
C MET A 1 -22.74 -36.05 2.02
N LYS A 2 -22.89 -37.36 1.75
CA LYS A 2 -21.77 -38.25 1.34
C LYS A 2 -20.92 -37.72 0.17
N ALA A 3 -21.56 -37.30 -0.93
CA ALA A 3 -20.87 -36.74 -2.10
C ALA A 3 -20.04 -35.47 -1.82
N TYR A 4 -20.37 -34.72 -0.76
CA TYR A 4 -19.61 -33.52 -0.38
C TYR A 4 -18.37 -33.89 0.43
N LEU A 5 -18.49 -34.86 1.35
CA LEU A 5 -17.37 -35.43 2.08
C LEU A 5 -16.40 -36.16 1.16
N GLU A 6 -16.92 -36.89 0.16
CA GLU A 6 -16.11 -37.55 -0.87
C GLU A 6 -15.30 -36.53 -1.68
N ARG A 7 -15.93 -35.45 -2.17
CA ARG A 7 -15.22 -34.38 -2.88
C ARG A 7 -14.16 -33.68 -2.04
N ALA A 8 -14.39 -33.50 -0.74
CA ALA A 8 -13.41 -32.93 0.17
C ALA A 8 -12.21 -33.86 0.31
N LYS A 9 -12.44 -35.17 0.53
CA LYS A 9 -11.40 -36.20 0.59
C LYS A 9 -10.59 -36.31 -0.70
N GLU A 10 -11.26 -36.28 -1.86
CA GLU A 10 -10.61 -36.28 -3.18
C GLU A 10 -9.72 -35.04 -3.39
N TYR A 11 -10.16 -33.87 -2.92
CA TYR A 11 -9.35 -32.67 -2.99
C TYR A 11 -8.13 -32.76 -2.07
N GLU A 12 -8.30 -33.24 -0.85
CA GLU A 12 -7.20 -33.43 0.11
C GLU A 12 -6.17 -34.42 -0.41
N SER A 13 -6.61 -35.58 -0.93
CA SER A 13 -5.68 -36.57 -1.50
C SER A 13 -4.93 -36.03 -2.71
N CYS A 14 -5.59 -35.28 -3.60
CA CYS A 14 -4.95 -34.62 -4.73
C CYS A 14 -3.91 -33.56 -4.29
N MET A 15 -4.21 -32.78 -3.25
CA MET A 15 -3.27 -31.81 -2.68
C MET A 15 -2.06 -32.51 -2.04
N GLU A 16 -2.27 -33.63 -1.35
CA GLU A 16 -1.18 -34.42 -0.76
C GLU A 16 -0.25 -35.00 -1.81
N THR A 17 -0.79 -35.60 -2.88
CA THR A 17 0.03 -36.13 -3.98
C THR A 17 0.82 -35.01 -4.67
N ALA A 18 0.18 -33.87 -4.96
CA ALA A 18 0.84 -32.73 -5.60
C ALA A 18 1.97 -32.14 -4.72
N ARG A 19 1.79 -32.10 -3.39
CA ARG A 19 2.85 -31.67 -2.45
C ARG A 19 4.05 -32.63 -2.46
N LEU A 20 3.80 -33.94 -2.53
CA LEU A 20 4.86 -34.94 -2.59
C LEU A 20 5.62 -34.82 -3.92
N GLU A 21 4.92 -34.69 -5.04
CA GLU A 21 5.50 -34.49 -6.36
C GLU A 21 6.32 -33.20 -6.43
N TYR A 22 5.82 -32.09 -5.88
CA TYR A 22 6.57 -30.83 -5.82
C TYR A 22 7.85 -30.98 -5.00
N LYS A 23 7.79 -31.63 -3.83
CA LYS A 23 8.98 -31.89 -2.98
C LYS A 23 10.01 -32.77 -3.71
N LEU A 24 9.55 -33.82 -4.39
CA LEU A 24 10.42 -34.70 -5.17
C LEU A 24 11.04 -33.96 -6.35
N GLY A 25 10.24 -33.20 -7.10
CA GLY A 25 10.68 -32.37 -8.21
C GLY A 25 11.70 -31.32 -7.78
N LYS A 26 11.52 -30.70 -6.60
CA LYS A 26 12.47 -29.73 -6.04
C LYS A 26 13.84 -30.37 -5.82
N ARG A 27 13.88 -31.59 -5.27
CA ARG A 27 15.12 -32.35 -5.06
C ARG A 27 15.82 -32.68 -6.37
N HIS A 28 15.05 -33.10 -7.38
CA HIS A 28 15.61 -33.39 -8.71
C HIS A 28 16.15 -32.14 -9.40
N LEU A 29 15.43 -31.02 -9.32
CA LEU A 29 15.85 -29.75 -9.90
C LEU A 29 17.15 -29.26 -9.25
N ALA A 30 17.25 -29.30 -7.92
CA ALA A 30 18.47 -28.96 -7.20
C ALA A 30 19.66 -29.83 -7.65
N ASN A 31 19.44 -31.15 -7.79
CA ASN A 31 20.48 -32.08 -8.26
C ASN A 31 20.93 -31.78 -9.71
N MET A 32 20.00 -31.44 -10.61
CA MET A 32 20.34 -31.05 -12.00
C MET A 32 21.16 -29.76 -12.06
N MET A 33 20.88 -28.80 -11.17
CA MET A 33 21.59 -27.53 -11.09
C MET A 33 22.87 -27.59 -10.23
N GLY A 34 23.15 -28.73 -9.59
CA GLY A 34 24.30 -28.88 -8.69
C GLY A 34 24.20 -28.05 -7.41
N ALA A 35 22.99 -27.68 -6.98
CA ALA A 35 22.73 -26.89 -5.79
C ALA A 35 22.31 -27.78 -4.61
N ASP A 36 22.48 -27.28 -3.38
CA ASP A 36 21.98 -27.98 -2.20
C ASP A 36 20.46 -27.84 -2.06
N VAL A 37 19.80 -28.95 -1.66
CA VAL A 37 18.33 -29.07 -1.63
C VAL A 37 17.71 -28.16 -0.58
N GLU A 38 18.36 -28.04 0.58
CA GLU A 38 17.84 -27.32 1.74
C GLU A 38 17.91 -25.80 1.55
N THR A 39 18.98 -25.32 0.89
CA THR A 39 19.16 -23.89 0.59
C THR A 39 18.41 -23.43 -0.65
N PHE A 40 17.83 -24.35 -1.43
CA PHE A 40 17.20 -24.03 -2.72
C PHE A 40 15.91 -23.22 -2.52
N SER A 41 15.95 -21.93 -2.85
CA SER A 41 14.82 -21.00 -2.69
C SER A 41 13.88 -21.03 -3.90
N GLN A 42 12.71 -20.39 -3.80
CA GLN A 42 11.79 -20.30 -4.94
C GLN A 42 12.36 -19.47 -6.10
N GLN A 43 13.22 -18.48 -5.82
CA GLN A 43 13.87 -17.69 -6.87
C GLN A 43 14.85 -18.55 -7.69
N ASP A 44 15.59 -19.44 -7.02
CA ASP A 44 16.52 -20.36 -7.68
C ASP A 44 15.76 -21.38 -8.55
N ILE A 45 14.60 -21.84 -8.08
CA ILE A 45 13.68 -22.69 -8.85
C ILE A 45 13.23 -21.96 -10.11
N ASP A 46 12.74 -20.73 -9.99
CA ASP A 46 12.23 -19.95 -11.12
C ASP A 46 13.32 -19.67 -12.16
N GLN A 47 14.54 -19.34 -11.73
CA GLN A 47 15.70 -19.17 -12.61
C GLN A 47 16.10 -20.48 -13.30
N ALA A 48 16.15 -21.59 -12.56
CA ALA A 48 16.46 -22.90 -13.13
C ALA A 48 15.42 -23.34 -14.17
N VAL A 49 14.13 -23.14 -13.90
CA VAL A 49 13.05 -23.43 -14.85
C VAL A 49 13.17 -22.54 -16.09
N GLN A 50 13.44 -21.25 -15.93
CA GLN A 50 13.64 -20.33 -17.05
C GLN A 50 14.83 -20.73 -17.94
N TYR A 51 15.91 -21.24 -17.33
CA TYR A 51 17.09 -21.71 -18.05
C TYR A 51 16.84 -23.03 -18.79
N LEU A 52 16.23 -24.02 -18.13
CA LEU A 52 15.95 -25.33 -18.70
C LEU A 52 14.85 -25.30 -19.76
N PHE A 53 13.85 -24.44 -19.59
CA PHE A 53 12.69 -24.31 -20.48
C PHE A 53 12.49 -22.85 -20.92
N PRO A 54 13.37 -22.32 -21.80
CA PRO A 54 13.30 -20.93 -22.23
C PRO A 54 12.01 -20.68 -23.03
N SER A 55 11.15 -19.80 -22.51
CA SER A 55 9.90 -19.39 -23.16
C SER A 55 9.93 -17.90 -23.53
N GLY A 56 9.63 -17.60 -24.79
CA GLY A 56 9.51 -16.23 -25.32
C GLY A 56 8.11 -15.63 -25.23
N LEU A 57 7.19 -16.25 -24.47
CA LEU A 57 5.81 -15.77 -24.34
C LEU A 57 5.78 -14.43 -23.58
N TYR A 58 5.07 -13.44 -24.14
CA TYR A 58 4.92 -12.11 -23.52
C TYR A 58 4.15 -12.19 -22.19
N ASP A 59 3.12 -13.02 -22.12
CA ASP A 59 2.35 -13.25 -20.90
C ASP A 59 3.14 -14.13 -19.91
N PRO A 60 3.51 -13.62 -18.72
CA PRO A 60 4.21 -14.41 -17.71
C PRO A 60 3.40 -15.62 -17.21
N ALA A 61 2.06 -15.54 -17.22
CA ALA A 61 1.20 -16.63 -16.72
C ALA A 61 1.20 -17.87 -17.64
N ALA A 62 1.55 -17.69 -18.92
CA ALA A 62 1.63 -18.77 -19.89
C ALA A 62 3.01 -19.45 -19.94
N ARG A 63 4.00 -18.94 -19.20
CA ARG A 63 5.36 -19.50 -19.16
C ARG A 63 5.40 -20.76 -18.28
N PRO A 64 6.31 -21.70 -18.55
CA PRO A 64 6.56 -22.82 -17.64
C PRO A 64 6.97 -22.29 -16.25
N THR A 65 6.29 -22.75 -15.20
CA THR A 65 6.59 -22.39 -13.82
C THR A 65 6.47 -23.62 -12.91
N MET A 66 7.27 -23.66 -11.86
CA MET A 66 7.22 -24.72 -10.85
C MET A 66 7.02 -24.06 -9.48
N LYS A 67 5.79 -24.11 -8.96
CA LYS A 67 5.40 -23.46 -7.70
C LYS A 67 4.70 -24.42 -6.76
N PRO A 68 4.58 -24.09 -5.46
CA PRO A 68 3.78 -24.86 -4.54
C PRO A 68 2.33 -25.03 -5.03
N PRO A 69 1.72 -26.20 -4.82
CA PRO A 69 0.39 -26.51 -5.34
C PRO A 69 -0.69 -25.58 -4.80
N GLU A 70 -0.49 -24.95 -3.63
CA GLU A 70 -1.43 -24.00 -3.03
C GLU A 70 -1.64 -22.72 -3.86
N GLU A 71 -0.70 -22.36 -4.73
CA GLU A 71 -0.83 -21.20 -5.62
C GLU A 71 -1.60 -21.53 -6.89
N PHE A 72 -1.45 -22.74 -7.43
CA PHE A 72 -2.07 -23.14 -8.69
C PHE A 72 -3.43 -23.80 -8.50
N ILE A 73 -3.57 -24.66 -7.48
CA ILE A 73 -4.80 -25.37 -7.20
C ILE A 73 -5.72 -24.42 -6.41
N PRO A 74 -6.92 -24.10 -6.91
CA PRO A 74 -7.82 -23.18 -6.24
C PRO A 74 -8.19 -23.72 -4.86
N ARG A 75 -8.14 -22.85 -3.85
CA ARG A 75 -8.56 -23.18 -2.49
C ARG A 75 -10.04 -23.49 -2.49
N LYS A 76 -10.38 -24.74 -2.19
CA LYS A 76 -11.78 -25.16 -1.96
C LYS A 76 -12.10 -25.03 -0.48
N LYS A 77 -13.35 -24.67 -0.19
CA LYS A 77 -13.86 -24.77 1.18
C LYS A 77 -13.86 -26.23 1.60
N GLY A 78 -13.28 -26.52 2.76
CA GLY A 78 -13.42 -27.81 3.43
C GLY A 78 -14.86 -28.04 3.89
N ALA A 79 -15.10 -29.19 4.51
CA ALA A 79 -16.44 -29.51 4.97
C ALA A 79 -16.91 -28.56 6.09
N GLU A 80 -18.06 -27.91 5.92
CA GLU A 80 -18.63 -26.96 6.89
C GLU A 80 -19.49 -27.64 7.98
N PHE A 81 -19.57 -28.98 8.00
CA PHE A 81 -20.39 -29.76 8.92
C PHE A 81 -19.76 -31.12 9.28
N ASP A 82 -20.16 -31.65 10.44
CA ASP A 82 -19.78 -32.96 10.97
C ASP A 82 -20.45 -34.13 10.22
N GLU A 83 -19.99 -35.36 10.47
CA GLU A 83 -20.62 -36.60 9.95
C GLU A 83 -22.10 -36.73 10.35
N THR A 84 -22.49 -36.11 11.47
CA THR A 84 -23.88 -36.05 11.97
C THR A 84 -24.73 -34.99 11.26
N GLY A 85 -24.12 -34.13 10.43
CA GLY A 85 -24.76 -33.03 9.73
C GLY A 85 -24.81 -31.72 10.53
N ARG A 86 -24.18 -31.65 11.71
CA ARG A 86 -24.10 -30.42 12.51
C ARG A 86 -23.10 -29.43 11.89
N PRO A 87 -23.49 -28.18 11.56
CA PRO A 87 -22.55 -27.18 11.06
C PRO A 87 -21.54 -26.70 12.11
N PHE A 88 -20.31 -26.40 11.66
CA PHE A 88 -19.26 -25.84 12.53
C PHE A 88 -19.45 -24.36 12.85
N HIS A 89 -19.99 -23.59 11.91
CA HIS A 89 -20.12 -22.14 12.02
C HIS A 89 -21.55 -21.74 12.45
N PRO A 90 -21.73 -20.86 13.45
CA PRO A 90 -23.08 -20.45 13.89
C PRO A 90 -23.89 -19.79 12.78
N LEU A 91 -23.24 -18.98 11.95
CA LEU A 91 -23.86 -18.32 10.78
C LEU A 91 -23.95 -19.22 9.54
N PHE A 92 -23.83 -20.55 9.64
CA PHE A 92 -23.87 -21.45 8.48
C PHE A 92 -25.14 -21.29 7.63
N TYR A 93 -26.31 -21.18 8.27
CA TYR A 93 -27.59 -21.06 7.58
C TYR A 93 -27.82 -19.73 6.84
N THR A 94 -26.87 -18.78 6.95
CA THR A 94 -26.87 -17.55 6.14
C THR A 94 -26.37 -17.79 4.70
N GLY A 95 -25.85 -18.98 4.40
CA GLY A 95 -25.29 -19.37 3.10
C GLY A 95 -23.86 -18.86 2.85
N ARG A 96 -23.45 -17.74 3.47
CA ARG A 96 -22.09 -17.20 3.37
C ARG A 96 -21.49 -16.91 4.76
N PRO A 97 -21.25 -17.95 5.59
CA PRO A 97 -20.85 -17.80 6.99
C PRO A 97 -19.64 -16.86 7.20
N ASN A 98 -18.53 -17.10 6.48
CA ASN A 98 -17.30 -16.32 6.61
C ASN A 98 -17.48 -14.82 6.29
N PHE A 99 -18.38 -14.51 5.34
CA PHE A 99 -18.63 -13.12 4.94
C PHE A 99 -19.37 -12.36 6.04
N PHE A 100 -20.40 -12.97 6.61
CA PHE A 100 -21.16 -12.35 7.69
C PHE A 100 -20.38 -12.30 9.01
N GLN A 101 -19.49 -13.25 9.27
CA GLN A 101 -18.56 -13.16 10.40
C GLN A 101 -17.64 -11.95 10.28
N LEU A 102 -17.04 -11.73 9.09
CA LEU A 102 -16.20 -10.56 8.84
C LEU A 102 -16.94 -9.25 9.10
N LEU A 103 -18.20 -9.14 8.67
CA LEU A 103 -19.02 -7.95 8.92
C LEU A 103 -19.27 -7.73 10.42
N PHE A 104 -19.51 -8.81 11.17
CA PHE A 104 -19.67 -8.75 12.61
C PHE A 104 -18.39 -8.24 13.30
N ASP A 105 -17.23 -8.80 12.93
CA ASP A 105 -15.93 -8.41 13.50
C ASP A 105 -15.60 -6.93 13.21
N ILE A 106 -15.95 -6.44 12.01
CA ILE A 106 -15.77 -5.02 11.64
C ILE A 106 -16.57 -4.11 12.57
N VAL A 107 -17.86 -4.40 12.78
CA VAL A 107 -18.72 -3.58 13.65
C VAL A 107 -18.21 -3.63 15.09
N GLU A 108 -17.74 -4.78 15.55
CA GLU A 108 -17.15 -4.92 16.89
C GLU A 108 -15.90 -4.02 17.05
N ASN A 109 -15.02 -4.01 16.04
CA ASN A 109 -13.83 -3.17 16.06
C ASN A 109 -14.15 -1.68 15.97
N VAL A 110 -15.15 -1.28 15.18
CA VAL A 110 -15.62 0.12 15.11
C VAL A 110 -16.13 0.56 16.49
N ASN A 111 -16.92 -0.27 17.16
CA ASN A 111 -17.41 0.06 18.50
C ASN A 111 -16.28 0.15 19.53
N LYS A 112 -15.25 -0.69 19.43
CA LYS A 112 -14.04 -0.60 20.26
C LYS A 112 -13.28 0.70 20.00
N LEU A 113 -13.13 1.12 18.74
CA LEU A 113 -12.42 2.35 18.37
C LEU A 113 -13.19 3.60 18.79
N ASN A 114 -14.51 3.63 18.59
CA ASN A 114 -15.36 4.74 19.05
C ASN A 114 -15.33 4.91 20.57
N ALA A 115 -15.03 3.84 21.32
CA ALA A 115 -14.83 3.90 22.77
C ALA A 115 -13.43 4.43 23.18
N LEU A 116 -12.47 4.50 22.24
CA LEU A 116 -11.08 4.91 22.46
C LEU A 116 -10.75 6.28 21.85
N GLU A 117 -11.64 6.87 21.06
CA GLU A 117 -11.35 8.07 20.28
C GLU A 117 -11.47 9.36 21.12
N ASP A 118 -10.33 9.85 21.59
CA ASP A 118 -10.07 11.24 22.03
C ASP A 118 -8.94 11.81 21.14
N GLY A 119 -9.17 12.87 20.34
CA GLY A 119 -8.06 13.39 19.51
C GLY A 119 -8.28 14.54 18.52
N SER A 120 -8.80 15.69 18.96
CA SER A 120 -8.36 17.02 18.49
C SER A 120 -9.14 18.10 19.25
N GLU A 121 -8.44 19.08 19.80
CA GLU A 121 -9.04 20.10 20.64
C GLU A 121 -9.24 21.42 19.88
N TRP A 122 -10.33 22.09 20.22
CA TRP A 122 -10.55 23.47 19.83
C TRP A 122 -9.48 24.38 20.45
N LEU A 123 -9.17 25.50 19.81
CA LEU A 123 -8.22 26.48 20.34
C LEU A 123 -8.64 26.92 21.76
N PRO A 124 -7.79 26.80 22.80
CA PRO A 124 -8.12 27.18 24.18
C PRO A 124 -8.36 28.70 24.30
N LYS A 125 -9.22 29.10 25.24
CA LYS A 125 -9.68 30.48 25.43
C LYS A 125 -8.57 31.53 25.35
N GLU A 126 -7.46 31.32 26.05
CA GLU A 126 -6.31 32.26 26.05
C GLU A 126 -5.73 32.53 24.65
N LEU A 127 -5.67 31.51 23.79
CA LEU A 127 -5.16 31.66 22.41
C LEU A 127 -6.18 32.33 21.50
N LEU A 128 -7.48 32.12 21.78
CA LEU A 128 -8.56 32.80 21.07
C LEU A 128 -8.55 34.30 21.38
N GLU A 129 -8.48 34.69 22.67
CA GLU A 129 -8.39 36.08 23.10
C GLU A 129 -7.21 36.81 22.45
N LYS A 130 -6.05 36.15 22.37
CA LYS A 130 -4.87 36.68 21.67
C LYS A 130 -5.08 36.85 20.17
N LYS A 131 -5.88 35.98 19.54
CA LYS A 131 -6.16 36.02 18.10
C LYS A 131 -7.12 37.15 17.74
N ILE A 132 -8.12 37.42 18.59
CA ILE A 132 -9.10 38.50 18.35
C ILE A 132 -8.70 39.85 18.98
N VAL A 133 -7.73 39.86 19.91
CA VAL A 133 -7.23 41.05 20.63
C VAL A 133 -8.32 41.73 21.48
N GLU A 134 -9.19 40.91 22.06
CA GLU A 134 -10.26 41.32 22.97
C GLU A 134 -10.29 40.35 24.15
N THR A 135 -10.65 40.84 25.33
CA THR A 135 -10.86 39.97 26.50
C THR A 135 -12.27 39.43 26.49
N ILE A 136 -12.41 38.11 26.59
CA ILE A 136 -13.68 37.41 26.41
C ILE A 136 -14.09 36.80 27.75
N SER A 137 -15.37 36.83 28.08
CA SER A 137 -15.89 36.07 29.23
C SER A 137 -15.87 34.55 28.95
N ASP A 138 -15.78 33.70 29.98
CA ASP A 138 -15.83 32.23 29.79
C ASP A 138 -17.13 31.81 29.09
N ILE A 139 -18.23 32.50 29.42
CA ILE A 139 -19.56 32.23 28.88
C ILE A 139 -19.61 32.44 27.35
N GLU A 140 -18.83 33.37 26.81
CA GLU A 140 -18.83 33.70 25.38
C GLU A 140 -17.95 32.72 24.58
N TYR A 141 -16.93 32.15 25.19
CA TYR A 141 -16.06 31.14 24.60
C TYR A 141 -16.78 29.79 24.37
N ASP A 142 -17.63 29.39 25.32
CA ASP A 142 -18.43 28.17 25.20
C ASP A 142 -19.46 28.26 24.06
N ASN A 143 -20.02 29.46 23.84
CA ASN A 143 -20.89 29.72 22.70
C ASN A 143 -20.16 29.59 21.36
N PHE A 144 -18.87 29.92 21.32
CA PHE A 144 -18.03 29.84 20.12
C PHE A 144 -17.75 28.39 19.70
N ILE A 145 -17.31 27.52 20.60
CA ILE A 145 -17.04 26.09 20.29
C ILE A 145 -18.30 25.41 19.74
N SER A 146 -19.44 25.72 20.34
CA SER A 146 -20.74 25.17 19.95
C SER A 146 -21.11 25.55 18.52
N ALA A 147 -20.83 26.78 18.10
CA ALA A 147 -21.08 27.24 16.73
C ALA A 147 -20.14 26.56 15.71
N MET A 148 -18.85 26.42 16.04
CA MET A 148 -17.83 25.84 15.16
C MET A 148 -18.05 24.35 14.89
N THR A 149 -18.43 23.60 15.93
CA THR A 149 -18.77 22.18 15.82
C THR A 149 -20.02 21.99 14.94
N ARG A 150 -20.98 22.91 14.98
CA ARG A 150 -22.18 22.87 14.14
C ARG A 150 -21.87 23.19 12.67
N LEU A 151 -20.95 24.13 12.46
CA LEU A 151 -20.45 24.50 11.13
C LEU A 151 -19.72 23.35 10.45
N GLU A 152 -18.89 22.60 11.19
CA GLU A 152 -18.17 21.40 10.70
C GLU A 152 -19.13 20.32 10.21
N ASN A 153 -20.24 20.16 10.91
CA ASN A 153 -21.27 19.15 10.63
C ASN A 153 -22.29 19.56 9.54
N HIS A 154 -22.19 20.75 8.93
CA HIS A 154 -23.13 21.22 7.90
C HIS A 154 -22.93 20.45 6.56
N PRO A 155 -23.97 20.15 5.74
CA PRO A 155 -23.82 19.33 4.52
C PRO A 155 -22.98 20.00 3.44
N LEU A 156 -23.03 21.33 3.45
CA LEU A 156 -22.17 22.16 2.63
C LEU A 156 -21.03 22.77 3.46
N SER A 157 -20.59 22.18 4.58
CA SER A 157 -19.49 22.69 5.45
C SER A 157 -18.15 22.74 4.74
N GLU A 158 -18.03 22.02 3.65
CA GLU A 158 -16.93 22.20 2.73
C GLU A 158 -16.80 23.63 2.24
N ARG A 159 -17.94 24.34 2.09
CA ARG A 159 -17.91 25.78 1.81
C ARG A 159 -17.33 26.61 2.96
N ALA A 160 -17.15 26.09 4.18
CA ALA A 160 -16.67 26.84 5.34
C ALA A 160 -15.47 26.18 6.07
N LYS A 161 -14.79 25.22 5.46
CA LYS A 161 -13.65 24.47 6.07
C LYS A 161 -12.49 25.36 6.53
N ASP A 162 -12.20 26.43 5.80
CA ASP A 162 -11.05 27.32 6.08
C ASP A 162 -11.22 28.05 7.39
N PHE A 163 -12.44 28.52 7.58
CA PHE A 163 -12.83 29.12 8.81
C PHE A 163 -12.66 28.14 9.98
N ILE A 164 -12.96 26.85 9.79
CA ILE A 164 -12.87 25.83 10.86
C ILE A 164 -11.41 25.51 11.24
N TYR A 165 -10.55 25.23 10.26
CA TYR A 165 -9.16 24.85 10.52
C TYR A 165 -8.34 25.97 11.16
N GLU A 166 -8.76 27.23 11.03
CA GLU A 166 -8.16 28.39 11.68
C GLU A 166 -8.26 28.39 13.21
N TYR A 167 -9.20 27.61 13.75
CA TYR A 167 -9.47 27.52 15.19
C TYR A 167 -9.29 26.11 15.75
N ARG A 168 -8.72 25.19 14.97
CA ARG A 168 -8.29 23.85 15.41
C ARG A 168 -6.79 23.86 15.63
N LYS A 169 -6.32 23.25 16.72
CA LYS A 169 -4.87 23.06 16.93
C LYS A 169 -4.49 21.62 16.54
N PRO A 170 -3.74 21.43 15.45
CA PRO A 170 -3.28 20.09 15.09
C PRO A 170 -2.25 19.60 16.12
N LEU A 171 -2.41 18.36 16.60
CA LEU A 171 -1.33 17.65 17.28
C LEU A 171 -0.19 17.47 16.27
N ILE A 172 0.98 18.05 16.56
CA ILE A 172 2.06 18.21 15.58
C ILE A 172 2.62 16.84 15.17
N SER A 173 2.45 16.47 13.91
CA SER A 173 3.18 15.39 13.24
C SER A 173 4.22 15.99 12.28
N LYS A 174 5.38 15.33 12.18
CA LYS A 174 6.57 15.80 11.46
C LYS A 174 6.37 15.76 9.94
N LEU A 175 6.82 16.81 9.25
CA LEU A 175 6.78 17.01 7.78
C LEU A 175 7.76 16.09 7.00
N GLU A 176 7.35 15.67 5.81
CA GLU A 176 8.18 14.91 4.85
C GLU A 176 9.00 15.84 3.93
N ASN A 177 10.24 15.43 3.67
CA ASN A 177 11.27 16.18 2.94
C ASN A 177 11.46 15.56 1.55
N ASP A 178 11.32 16.34 0.48
CA ASP A 178 11.88 15.94 -0.82
C ASP A 178 13.40 16.14 -0.81
N THR A 179 14.15 15.13 -1.24
CA THR A 179 15.62 15.14 -1.25
C THR A 179 16.14 15.95 -2.43
N ILE A 180 16.49 17.21 -2.19
CA ILE A 180 17.14 18.10 -3.17
C ILE A 180 18.58 17.61 -3.43
N PRO A 181 19.01 17.42 -4.69
CA PRO A 181 20.38 17.03 -5.01
C PRO A 181 21.38 18.15 -4.67
N ALA A 182 22.56 17.77 -4.17
CA ALA A 182 23.58 18.73 -3.75
C ALA A 182 24.28 19.42 -4.96
N PRO A 183 24.56 20.74 -4.89
CA PRO A 183 25.32 21.45 -5.92
C PRO A 183 26.78 20.97 -6.01
N GLN A 184 27.30 20.81 -7.23
CA GLN A 184 28.70 20.50 -7.54
C GLN A 184 29.45 21.78 -7.97
N HIS A 185 30.78 21.74 -8.04
CA HIS A 185 31.63 22.87 -8.46
C HIS A 185 32.45 22.54 -9.71
N ASP A 186 32.45 23.44 -10.69
CA ASP A 186 33.27 23.37 -11.91
C ASP A 186 34.73 23.84 -11.65
N ALA A 187 35.63 23.58 -12.62
CA ALA A 187 37.04 24.03 -12.60
C ALA A 187 37.21 25.57 -12.48
N ASP A 188 36.22 26.35 -12.93
CA ASP A 188 36.17 27.81 -12.82
C ASP A 188 35.57 28.30 -11.48
N GLY A 189 35.30 27.38 -10.53
CA GLY A 189 34.73 27.69 -9.22
C GLY A 189 33.22 27.99 -9.22
N ARG A 190 32.52 27.74 -10.33
CA ARG A 190 31.07 27.95 -10.45
C ARG A 190 30.29 26.74 -9.95
N GLN A 191 29.18 26.98 -9.26
CA GLN A 191 28.29 25.91 -8.82
C GLN A 191 27.45 25.41 -9.99
N TYR A 192 27.23 24.10 -10.10
CA TYR A 192 26.30 23.54 -11.05
C TYR A 192 25.51 22.35 -10.48
N VAL A 193 24.30 22.16 -10.99
CA VAL A 193 23.48 20.98 -10.73
C VAL A 193 23.14 20.37 -12.07
N THR A 194 23.48 19.10 -12.25
CA THR A 194 23.10 18.32 -13.43
C THR A 194 21.96 17.39 -13.06
N ILE A 195 20.84 17.55 -13.76
CA ILE A 195 19.71 16.62 -13.72
C ILE A 195 19.79 15.80 -14.99
N TYR A 196 19.95 14.49 -14.81
CA TYR A 196 20.07 13.52 -15.89
C TYR A 196 18.68 13.01 -16.30
N GLU A 197 18.57 12.57 -17.56
CA GLU A 197 17.37 11.91 -18.10
C GLU A 197 16.09 12.74 -18.00
N CYS A 198 16.16 14.04 -18.33
CA CYS A 198 14.95 14.83 -18.51
C CYS A 198 14.23 14.36 -19.79
N LEU A 199 13.05 13.75 -19.61
CA LEU A 199 12.30 13.09 -20.68
C LEU A 199 11.10 13.93 -21.10
N ARG A 200 10.98 14.22 -22.41
CA ARG A 200 9.76 14.81 -22.99
C ARG A 200 9.44 14.18 -24.36
N LYS A 201 8.34 13.42 -24.44
CA LYS A 201 7.96 12.64 -25.64
C LYS A 201 9.13 11.73 -26.07
N THR A 202 9.65 11.92 -27.28
CA THR A 202 10.82 11.23 -27.82
C THR A 202 12.13 11.97 -27.56
N ALA A 203 12.09 13.20 -27.05
CA ALA A 203 13.27 13.98 -26.72
C ALA A 203 13.81 13.60 -25.35
N ARG A 204 15.13 13.39 -25.30
CA ARG A 204 15.90 13.18 -24.08
C ARG A 204 16.95 14.28 -23.99
N GLY A 205 17.15 14.82 -22.80
CA GLY A 205 18.18 15.82 -22.58
C GLY A 205 18.68 15.80 -21.15
N ASP A 206 19.96 16.10 -21.00
CA ASP A 206 20.56 16.34 -19.70
C ASP A 206 20.68 17.85 -19.51
N VAL A 207 20.25 18.33 -18.35
CA VAL A 207 20.22 19.77 -18.07
C VAL A 207 21.20 20.07 -16.97
N THR A 208 22.21 20.88 -17.31
CA THR A 208 23.15 21.42 -16.33
C THR A 208 22.84 22.88 -16.10
N VAL A 209 22.46 23.21 -14.86
CA VAL A 209 22.20 24.58 -14.43
C VAL A 209 23.42 25.09 -13.68
N LYS A 210 23.97 26.24 -14.08
CA LYS A 210 25.16 26.85 -13.46
C LYS A 210 24.82 28.15 -12.72
N PHE A 211 25.51 28.39 -11.62
CA PHE A 211 25.43 29.60 -10.79
C PHE A 211 26.85 30.14 -10.50
N PRO A 212 27.11 31.45 -10.67
CA PRO A 212 26.23 32.50 -11.14
C PRO A 212 25.93 32.41 -12.65
N GLY A 213 24.69 32.71 -13.04
CA GLY A 213 24.23 32.60 -14.43
C GLY A 213 24.37 33.91 -15.21
N THR A 214 24.84 33.83 -16.46
CA THR A 214 24.91 34.97 -17.39
C THR A 214 23.70 35.03 -18.33
N GLY A 215 22.69 34.18 -18.14
CA GLY A 215 21.50 34.08 -19.00
C GLY A 215 21.75 33.45 -20.38
N LYS A 216 22.93 32.86 -20.60
CA LYS A 216 23.25 32.11 -21.83
C LYS A 216 22.61 30.73 -21.75
N ILE A 217 21.94 30.33 -22.82
CA ILE A 217 21.29 29.01 -22.94
C ILE A 217 21.85 28.37 -24.19
N GLU A 218 22.59 27.28 -24.02
CA GLU A 218 23.17 26.52 -25.10
C GLU A 218 22.47 25.17 -25.21
N VAL A 219 21.97 24.85 -26.39
CA VAL A 219 21.38 23.55 -26.73
C VAL A 219 22.32 22.87 -27.71
N ASN A 220 22.93 21.76 -27.30
CA ASN A 220 23.91 21.01 -28.13
C ASN A 220 25.06 21.87 -28.68
N GLY A 221 25.53 22.85 -27.90
CA GLY A 221 26.62 23.77 -28.28
C GLY A 221 26.20 24.89 -29.24
N GLN A 222 24.91 25.03 -29.54
CA GLN A 222 24.36 26.17 -30.28
C GLN A 222 23.58 27.08 -29.32
N ASP A 223 23.75 28.40 -29.48
CA ASP A 223 22.93 29.37 -28.74
C ASP A 223 21.47 29.21 -29.18
N LEU A 224 20.55 29.26 -28.22
CA LEU A 224 19.12 29.10 -28.46
C LEU A 224 18.56 30.14 -29.45
N ARG A 225 19.22 31.29 -29.60
CA ARG A 225 18.79 32.42 -30.45
C ARG A 225 19.45 32.48 -31.83
N SER A 226 20.34 31.52 -32.15
CA SER A 226 21.11 31.47 -33.40
C SER A 226 20.32 30.89 -34.58
#